data_AF-A0A972DWN8-F1
#
_entry.id   AF-A0A972DWN8-F1
#
_cell.length_a   1.000
_cell.length_b   1.000
_cell.length_c   1.000
_cell.angle_alpha   90.00
_cell.angle_beta   90.00
_cell.angle_gamma   90.00
#
_symmetry.space_group_name_H-M   'P 1'
#
loop_
_entity.id
_entity.type
_entity.pdbx_description
1 polymer ?
#
loop_
_entity_poly.entity_id
_entity_poly.type
_entity_poly.pdbx_seq_one_letter_code
_entity_poly.pdbx_strand_id
1 'polypeptide(L)'
;MFVISLLLFWLPVFGPLIAGLVGGKKAGGVGPAVVAVFFPAIALGVFFLVFSTALTGMPVVGLLAGAGGFLLAASGVGMLLVGAIVGGVLA
;
A
#
# COMPACT_ATOMS: atom_id res chain seq x y z
N MET A 1 -9.85 -9.65 24.43
CA MET A 1 -10.00 -9.19 23.03
C MET A 1 -10.81 -7.90 22.92
N PHE A 2 -11.99 -7.80 23.57
CA PHE A 2 -12.85 -6.60 23.53
C PHE A 2 -12.12 -5.27 23.82
N VAL A 3 -11.33 -5.19 24.90
CA VAL A 3 -10.59 -3.98 25.30
C VAL A 3 -9.56 -3.56 24.24
N ILE A 4 -8.84 -4.52 23.64
CA ILE A 4 -7.83 -4.24 22.61
C ILE A 4 -8.49 -3.71 21.34
N SER A 5 -9.62 -4.29 20.91
CA SER A 5 -10.39 -3.79 19.76
C SER A 5 -10.90 -2.36 19.99
N LEU A 6 -11.33 -2.05 21.22
CA LEU A 6 -11.78 -0.70 21.62
C LEU A 6 -10.63 0.33 21.66
N LEU A 7 -9.39 -0.12 21.84
CA LEU A 7 -8.19 0.73 21.77
C LEU A 7 -7.65 0.87 20.34
N LEU A 8 -7.85 -0.12 19.47
CA LEU A 8 -7.26 -0.17 18.12
C LEU A 8 -8.25 0.16 16.99
N PHE A 9 -9.53 0.41 17.27
CA PHE A 9 -10.54 0.67 16.23
C PHE A 9 -10.20 1.85 15.30
N TRP A 10 -9.42 2.81 15.79
CA TRP A 10 -9.04 4.02 15.08
C TRP A 10 -7.82 3.78 14.16
N LEU A 11 -7.02 2.74 14.44
CA LEU A 11 -5.76 2.45 13.75
C LEU A 11 -5.93 2.21 12.23
N PRO A 12 -6.96 1.47 11.75
CA PRO A 12 -7.18 1.25 10.31
C PRO A 12 -7.54 2.53 9.53
N VAL A 13 -7.97 3.58 10.22
CA VAL A 13 -8.44 4.83 9.60
C VAL A 13 -7.35 5.88 9.69
N PHE A 14 -6.93 6.25 10.90
CA PHE A 14 -6.00 7.35 11.10
C PHE A 14 -4.55 6.97 10.81
N GLY A 15 -4.14 5.73 11.04
CA GLY A 15 -2.78 5.27 10.73
C GLY A 15 -2.44 5.49 9.24
N PRO A 16 -3.20 4.91 8.31
CA PRO A 16 -3.01 5.11 6.88
C PRO A 16 -3.16 6.58 6.46
N LEU A 17 -4.11 7.33 7.04
CA LEU A 17 -4.29 8.74 6.72
C LEU A 17 -3.05 9.58 7.04
N ILE A 18 -2.47 9.39 8.23
CA ILE A 18 -1.26 10.11 8.67
C ILE A 18 -0.05 9.69 7.82
N ALA A 19 0.12 8.40 7.58
CA ALA A 19 1.19 7.87 6.73
C ALA A 19 1.12 8.44 5.31
N GLY A 20 -0.09 8.46 4.74
CA GLY A 20 -0.38 9.09 3.45
C GLY A 20 -0.03 10.57 3.46
N LEU A 21 -0.46 11.34 4.47
CA LEU A 21 -0.22 12.77 4.57
C LEU A 21 1.27 13.13 4.63
N VAL A 22 2.07 12.38 5.38
CA VAL A 22 3.53 12.58 5.44
C VAL A 22 4.18 12.16 4.12
N GLY A 23 3.76 11.04 3.53
CA GLY A 23 4.26 10.56 2.24
C GLY A 23 3.96 11.53 1.09
N GLY A 24 2.73 12.06 1.04
CA GLY A 24 2.27 13.01 0.05
C GLY A 24 3.02 14.34 0.11
N LYS A 25 3.25 14.87 1.32
CA LYS A 25 4.09 16.07 1.50
C LYS A 25 5.52 15.86 1.00
N LYS A 26 6.10 14.69 1.29
CA LYS A 26 7.45 14.35 0.80
C LYS A 26 7.50 14.13 -0.72
N ALA A 27 6.39 13.74 -1.34
CA ALA A 27 6.31 13.51 -2.77
C ALA A 27 6.33 14.82 -3.60
N GLY A 28 6.10 15.99 -2.99
CA GLY A 28 6.24 17.29 -3.66
C GLY A 28 5.08 17.68 -4.58
N GLY A 29 3.95 16.99 -4.51
CA GLY A 29 2.76 17.31 -5.29
C GLY A 29 1.75 16.14 -5.35
N VAL A 30 0.52 16.43 -5.78
CA VAL A 30 -0.59 15.45 -5.82
C VAL A 30 -0.31 14.29 -6.79
N GLY A 31 0.16 14.58 -8.02
CA GLY A 31 0.47 13.55 -9.01
C GLY A 31 1.51 12.54 -8.53
N PRO A 32 2.72 13.01 -8.11
CA PRO A 32 3.73 12.14 -7.50
C PRO A 32 3.22 11.39 -6.26
N ALA A 33 2.40 12.03 -5.42
CA ALA A 33 1.84 11.40 -4.23
C ALA A 33 0.93 10.21 -4.56
N VAL A 34 0.06 10.34 -5.58
CA VAL A 34 -0.82 9.25 -6.03
C VAL A 34 -0.01 8.07 -6.56
N VAL A 35 1.07 8.31 -7.31
CA VAL A 35 1.94 7.23 -7.79
C VAL A 35 2.70 6.57 -6.63
N ALA A 36 3.21 7.36 -5.69
CA ALA A 36 3.96 6.86 -4.53
C ALA A 36 3.13 5.94 -3.63
N VAL A 37 1.83 6.17 -3.53
CA VAL A 37 0.88 5.36 -2.75
C VAL A 37 0.85 3.90 -3.21
N PHE A 38 0.99 3.62 -4.51
CA PHE A 38 0.96 2.26 -5.04
C PHE A 38 2.32 1.57 -5.02
N PHE A 39 3.39 2.31 -4.73
CA PHE A 39 4.75 1.77 -4.74
C PHE A 39 4.93 0.55 -3.82
N PRO A 40 4.40 0.51 -2.57
CA PRO A 40 4.50 -0.67 -1.72
C PRO A 40 3.78 -1.89 -2.29
N ALA A 41 2.61 -1.69 -2.92
CA ALA A 41 1.85 -2.77 -3.55
C ALA A 41 2.59 -3.33 -4.78
N ILE A 42 3.19 -2.45 -5.59
CA ILE A 42 4.02 -2.84 -6.73
C ILE A 42 5.24 -3.62 -6.24
N ALA A 43 5.95 -3.11 -5.23
CA ALA A 43 7.12 -3.77 -4.66
C ALA A 43 6.78 -5.17 -4.13
N LEU A 44 5.65 -5.31 -3.43
CA LEU A 44 5.18 -6.61 -2.94
C LEU A 44 4.81 -7.57 -4.09
N GLY A 45 4.10 -7.08 -5.10
CA GLY A 45 3.71 -7.87 -6.27
C GLY A 45 4.93 -8.37 -7.06
N VAL A 46 5.91 -7.50 -7.30
CA VAL A 46 7.17 -7.87 -7.95
C VAL A 46 7.95 -8.88 -7.10
N PHE A 47 8.02 -8.65 -5.78
CA PHE A 47 8.68 -9.58 -4.86
C PHE A 47 8.05 -10.97 -4.92
N PHE A 48 6.72 -11.07 -4.84
CA PHE A 48 6.03 -12.36 -4.94
C PHE A 48 6.15 -13.00 -6.31
N LEU A 49 6.13 -12.23 -7.40
CA LEU A 49 6.37 -12.75 -8.73
C LEU A 49 7.74 -13.42 -8.83
N VAL A 50 8.79 -12.70 -8.46
CA VAL A 50 10.17 -13.19 -8.56
C VAL A 50 10.39 -14.36 -7.61
N PHE A 51 9.99 -14.21 -6.35
CA PHE A 51 10.25 -15.20 -5.31
C PHE A 51 9.51 -16.51 -5.56
N SER A 52 8.22 -16.47 -5.89
CA SER A 52 7.46 -17.70 -6.14
C SER A 52 7.84 -18.36 -7.47
N THR A 53 8.23 -17.60 -8.50
CA THR A 53 8.82 -18.17 -9.72
C THR A 53 10.13 -18.87 -9.41
N ALA A 54 11.02 -18.24 -8.63
CA ALA A 54 12.30 -18.81 -8.26
C ALA A 54 12.15 -20.08 -7.40
N LEU A 55 11.16 -20.12 -6.50
CA LEU A 55 10.93 -21.25 -5.61
C LEU A 55 10.28 -22.45 -6.30
N THR A 56 9.38 -22.20 -7.26
CA THR A 56 8.58 -23.25 -7.91
C THR A 56 9.09 -23.66 -9.30
N GLY A 57 9.90 -22.82 -9.95
CA GLY A 57 10.28 -22.98 -11.35
C GLY A 57 9.14 -22.74 -12.34
N MET A 58 7.95 -22.34 -11.89
CA MET A 58 6.76 -22.18 -12.71
C MET A 58 6.38 -20.69 -12.84
N PRO A 59 6.59 -20.04 -14.00
CA PRO A 59 6.27 -18.62 -14.21
C PRO A 59 4.81 -18.26 -13.95
N VAL A 60 3.88 -19.19 -14.21
CA VAL A 60 2.45 -18.98 -14.00
C VAL A 60 2.12 -18.81 -12.51
N VAL A 61 2.77 -19.57 -11.63
CA VAL A 61 2.62 -19.43 -10.18
C VAL A 61 3.15 -18.07 -9.72
N GLY A 62 4.31 -17.68 -10.27
CA GLY A 62 4.86 -16.33 -10.21
C GLY A 62 3.84 -15.23 -10.45
N LEU A 63 3.25 -15.26 -11.64
CA LEU A 63 2.30 -14.26 -12.09
C LEU A 63 1.08 -14.17 -11.18
N LEU A 64 0.50 -15.33 -10.79
CA LEU A 64 -0.68 -15.38 -9.93
C LEU A 64 -0.37 -14.86 -8.51
N ALA A 65 0.76 -15.26 -7.93
CA ALA A 65 1.18 -14.79 -6.61
C ALA A 65 1.51 -13.29 -6.62
N GLY A 66 2.18 -12.80 -7.66
CA GLY A 66 2.48 -11.38 -7.83
C GLY A 66 1.24 -10.53 -8.02
N ALA A 67 0.32 -10.94 -8.91
CA ALA A 67 -0.94 -10.25 -9.12
C ALA A 67 -1.82 -10.27 -7.86
N GLY A 68 -1.92 -11.43 -7.18
CA GLY A 68 -2.65 -11.56 -5.93
C GLY A 68 -2.07 -10.69 -4.82
N GLY A 69 -0.74 -10.67 -4.67
CA GLY A 69 -0.04 -9.82 -3.70
C GLY A 69 -0.26 -8.33 -3.95
N PHE A 70 -0.17 -7.91 -5.21
CA PHE A 70 -0.46 -6.53 -5.60
C PHE A 70 -1.91 -6.16 -5.27
N LEU A 71 -2.89 -6.95 -5.70
CA LEU A 71 -4.32 -6.66 -5.51
C LEU A 71 -4.69 -6.63 -4.02
N LEU A 72 -4.16 -7.56 -3.22
CA LEU A 72 -4.36 -7.58 -1.77
C LEU A 72 -3.81 -6.30 -1.13
N ALA A 73 -2.57 -5.91 -1.44
CA ALA A 73 -1.96 -4.70 -0.91
C ALA A 73 -2.67 -3.42 -1.39
N ALA A 74 -3.12 -3.39 -2.64
CA ALA A 74 -3.86 -2.27 -3.22
C ALA A 74 -5.27 -2.11 -2.63
N SER A 75 -5.90 -3.19 -2.17
CA SER A 75 -7.26 -3.14 -1.60
C SER A 75 -7.38 -2.26 -0.35
N GLY A 76 -6.30 -2.10 0.41
CA GLY A 76 -6.25 -1.30 1.64
C GLY A 76 -5.88 0.17 1.43
N VAL A 77 -5.70 0.63 0.20
CA VAL A 77 -5.11 1.95 -0.11
C VAL A 77 -6.04 3.13 0.20
N GLY A 78 -7.35 2.92 0.34
CA GLY A 78 -8.35 4.01 0.42
C GLY A 78 -7.98 5.18 1.33
N MET A 79 -7.77 4.94 2.64
CA MET A 79 -7.41 6.00 3.59
C MET A 79 -6.00 6.55 3.38
N LEU A 80 -5.06 5.73 2.90
CA LEU A 80 -3.70 6.15 2.57
C LEU A 80 -3.68 7.13 1.39
N LEU A 81 -4.50 6.87 0.37
CA LEU A 81 -4.64 7.73 -0.81
C LEU A 81 -5.24 9.09 -0.45
N VAL A 82 -6.28 9.11 0.40
CA VAL A 82 -6.85 10.37 0.90
C VAL A 82 -5.78 11.19 1.63
N GLY A 83 -5.03 10.55 2.53
CA GLY A 83 -3.92 11.19 3.21
C GLY A 83 -2.87 11.73 2.23
N ALA A 84 -2.47 10.94 1.24
CA ALA A 84 -1.46 11.31 0.25
C ALA A 84 -1.88 12.47 -0.64
N ILE A 85 -3.14 12.54 -1.07
CA ILE A 85 -3.67 13.67 -1.85
C ILE A 85 -3.61 14.93 -0.99
N VAL A 86 -4.10 14.88 0.25
CA VAL A 86 -4.06 16.04 1.17
C VAL A 86 -2.61 16.46 1.42
N GLY A 87 -1.72 15.50 1.66
CA GLY A 87 -0.29 15.77 1.83
C GLY A 87 0.34 16.42 0.60
N GLY A 88 0.01 15.94 -0.60
CA GLY A 88 0.52 16.47 -1.86
C GLY A 88 -0.04 17.84 -2.23
N VAL A 89 -1.23 18.22 -1.75
CA VAL A 89 -1.76 19.59 -1.87
C VAL A 89 -1.04 20.56 -0.93
N LEU A 90 -0.59 20.07 0.22
CA LEU A 90 0.13 20.86 1.24
C LEU A 90 1.65 20.93 1.01
N ALA A 91 2.15 20.31 -0.05
CA ALA A 91 3.57 20.19 -0.39
C ALA A 91 4.13 21.44 -1.08
#